data_AF-A0A838UBV8-F1
#
_entry.id   AF-A0A838UBV8-F1
#
_cell.length_a   1.000
_cell.length_b   1.000
_cell.length_c   1.000
_cell.angle_alpha   90.00
_cell.angle_beta   90.00
_cell.angle_gamma   90.00
#
_symmetry.space_group_name_H-M   'P 1'
#
loop_
_entity.id
_entity.type
_entity.pdbx_description
1 polymer ?
#
loop_
_entity_poly.entity_id
_entity_poly.type
_entity_poly.pdbx_seq_one_letter_code
_entity_poly.pdbx_strand_id
1 'polypeptide(L)'
;AATSLRNPRSVVPQGTMIPAVLETAMNSDLPGFVRAVVSRDVRGFDAADVLIPRGSRLVGQYRSGLSQGASRIFVIWTRVLRPDGASVQIGSPGGDPLGRAGQEGKLHTHFFRQFATSILLSVINAEVSNLAAQPTTQIVIGGTATGVASSAAPVAPVAGGSTTPTAPTYPPTITVLQGAPISIFVAKDLDFSTVQDLPK
;
A
#
# COMPACT_ATOMS: atom_id res chain seq x y z
N ALA A 1 -35.82 -6.43 18.61
CA ALA A 1 -36.74 -7.31 17.87
C ALA A 1 -36.02 -7.81 16.63
N ALA A 2 -36.23 -9.07 16.24
CA ALA A 2 -35.75 -9.58 14.95
C ALA A 2 -36.66 -9.07 13.84
N THR A 3 -36.08 -8.66 12.71
CA THR A 3 -36.81 -8.19 11.53
C THR A 3 -36.52 -9.12 10.37
N SER A 4 -37.55 -9.55 9.64
CA SER A 4 -37.37 -10.35 8.42
C SER A 4 -36.72 -9.53 7.31
N LEU A 5 -35.85 -10.16 6.52
CA LEU A 5 -35.34 -9.56 5.29
C LEU A 5 -36.51 -9.29 4.35
N ARG A 6 -36.60 -8.09 3.76
CA ARG A 6 -37.57 -7.79 2.71
C ARG A 6 -37.04 -8.36 1.39
N ASN A 7 -37.87 -9.11 0.68
CA ASN A 7 -37.56 -9.70 -0.64
C ASN A 7 -36.24 -10.50 -0.68
N PRO A 8 -36.13 -11.65 0.02
CA PRO A 8 -34.89 -12.43 0.08
C PRO A 8 -34.37 -12.92 -1.28
N ARG A 9 -35.22 -12.98 -2.31
CA ARG A 9 -34.83 -13.38 -3.67
C ARG A 9 -34.09 -12.27 -4.43
N SER A 10 -34.39 -11.01 -4.13
CA SER A 10 -33.86 -9.83 -4.84
C SER A 10 -32.75 -9.12 -4.06
N VAL A 11 -32.37 -9.61 -2.88
CA VAL A 11 -31.37 -8.96 -2.03
C VAL A 11 -30.09 -9.80 -1.96
N VAL A 12 -28.95 -9.15 -2.21
CA VAL A 12 -27.64 -9.65 -1.78
C VAL A 12 -27.39 -9.11 -0.37
N PRO A 13 -27.37 -9.96 0.66
CA PRO A 13 -27.24 -9.52 2.05
C PRO A 13 -25.83 -8.99 2.32
N GLN A 14 -25.72 -8.10 3.30
CA GLN A 14 -24.46 -7.72 3.91
C GLN A 14 -23.67 -8.97 4.35
N GLY A 15 -22.36 -8.95 4.11
CA GLY A 15 -21.45 -10.07 4.38
C GLY A 15 -21.25 -11.02 3.22
N THR A 16 -21.99 -10.87 2.12
CA THR A 16 -21.74 -11.66 0.90
C THR A 16 -20.37 -11.33 0.31
N MET A 17 -19.66 -12.37 -0.14
CA MET A 17 -18.35 -12.24 -0.78
C MET A 17 -18.47 -12.34 -2.30
N ILE A 18 -18.24 -11.22 -2.98
CA ILE A 18 -18.19 -11.13 -4.45
C ILE A 18 -16.74 -11.31 -4.87
N PRO A 19 -16.32 -12.45 -5.44
CA PRO A 19 -14.97 -12.58 -5.95
C PRO A 19 -14.87 -11.97 -7.33
N ALA A 20 -13.69 -11.45 -7.59
CA ALA A 20 -13.37 -10.80 -8.84
C ALA A 20 -11.90 -10.93 -9.15
N VAL A 21 -11.54 -10.48 -10.35
CA VAL A 21 -10.16 -10.41 -10.82
C VAL A 21 -9.89 -8.99 -11.26
N LEU A 22 -8.77 -8.42 -10.80
CA LEU A 22 -8.35 -7.07 -11.19
C LEU A 22 -8.04 -7.01 -12.69
N GLU A 23 -8.60 -6.02 -13.38
CA GLU A 23 -8.25 -5.72 -14.78
C GLU A 23 -7.14 -4.66 -14.86
N THR A 24 -7.07 -3.76 -13.88
CA THR A 24 -6.05 -2.71 -13.79
C THR A 24 -5.03 -3.04 -12.72
N ALA A 25 -3.75 -2.79 -12.99
CA ALA A 25 -2.72 -2.79 -11.96
C ALA A 25 -2.93 -1.61 -10.98
N MET A 26 -2.44 -1.76 -9.76
CA MET A 26 -2.48 -0.72 -8.72
C MET A 26 -1.07 -0.37 -8.28
N ASN A 27 -0.83 0.93 -8.11
CA ASN A 27 0.40 1.45 -7.51
C ASN A 27 0.02 2.46 -6.43
N SER A 28 0.48 2.23 -5.19
CA SER A 28 0.21 3.10 -4.03
C SER A 28 0.83 4.49 -4.07
N ASP A 29 1.71 4.78 -5.04
CA ASP A 29 2.37 6.08 -5.18
C ASP A 29 1.37 7.22 -5.40
N LEU A 30 0.35 6.96 -6.22
CA LEU A 30 -0.70 7.92 -6.55
C LEU A 30 -2.09 7.33 -6.33
N PRO A 31 -3.05 8.13 -5.82
CA PRO A 31 -4.44 7.70 -5.72
C PRO A 31 -5.02 7.56 -7.13
N GLY A 32 -5.94 6.62 -7.29
CA GLY A 32 -6.49 6.33 -8.61
C GLY A 32 -7.75 5.49 -8.60
N PHE A 33 -8.27 5.27 -9.80
CA PHE A 33 -9.41 4.40 -10.06
C PHE A 33 -8.93 3.03 -10.53
N VAL A 34 -9.69 2.00 -10.16
CA VAL A 34 -9.39 0.61 -10.50
C VAL A 34 -10.62 -0.09 -11.00
N ARG A 35 -10.39 -1.11 -11.83
CA ARG A 35 -11.44 -1.92 -12.42
C ARG A 35 -11.15 -3.40 -12.16
N ALA A 36 -12.21 -4.16 -11.91
CA ALA A 36 -12.17 -5.60 -11.80
C ALA A 36 -13.38 -6.22 -12.47
N VAL A 37 -13.29 -7.51 -12.78
CA VAL A 37 -14.38 -8.29 -13.35
C VAL A 37 -14.79 -9.40 -12.38
N VAL A 38 -16.09 -9.52 -12.14
CA VAL A 38 -16.67 -10.55 -11.29
C VAL A 38 -16.42 -11.93 -11.90
N SER A 39 -15.85 -12.85 -11.12
CA SER A 39 -15.40 -14.15 -11.61
C SER A 39 -16.42 -15.28 -11.46
N ARG A 40 -17.35 -15.18 -10.50
CA ARG A 40 -18.48 -16.11 -10.33
C ARG A 40 -19.79 -15.37 -10.10
N ASP A 41 -20.88 -16.02 -10.46
CA ASP A 41 -22.24 -15.56 -10.19
C ASP A 41 -22.46 -15.42 -8.67
N VAL A 42 -23.02 -14.29 -8.28
CA VAL A 42 -23.47 -14.03 -6.90
C VAL A 42 -24.99 -14.03 -6.89
N ARG A 43 -25.53 -14.90 -6.06
CA ARG A 43 -26.98 -15.13 -5.94
C ARG A 43 -27.57 -14.33 -4.78
N GLY A 44 -28.89 -14.16 -4.80
CA GLY A 44 -29.65 -13.59 -3.68
C GLY A 44 -29.60 -14.46 -2.42
N PHE A 45 -30.16 -13.95 -1.33
CA PHE A 45 -30.18 -14.63 -0.03
C PHE A 45 -30.79 -16.04 -0.09
N ASP A 46 -31.85 -16.23 -0.89
CA ASP A 46 -32.51 -17.54 -1.07
C ASP A 46 -31.83 -18.45 -2.11
N ALA A 47 -30.74 -17.98 -2.73
CA ALA A 47 -30.00 -18.61 -3.82
C ALA A 47 -30.81 -18.89 -5.12
N ALA A 48 -32.04 -18.37 -5.25
CA ALA A 48 -32.88 -18.62 -6.40
C ALA A 48 -32.35 -17.95 -7.67
N ASP A 49 -32.06 -16.64 -7.57
CA ASP A 49 -31.69 -15.82 -8.72
C ASP A 49 -30.23 -15.35 -8.64
N VAL A 50 -29.58 -15.26 -9.80
CA VAL A 50 -28.28 -14.62 -9.95
C VAL A 50 -28.48 -13.11 -10.02
N LEU A 51 -28.05 -12.40 -8.99
CA LEU A 51 -28.21 -10.94 -8.88
C LEU A 51 -27.02 -10.18 -9.44
N ILE A 52 -25.82 -10.74 -9.32
CA ILE A 52 -24.60 -10.21 -9.95
C ILE A 52 -23.99 -11.33 -10.79
N PRO A 53 -24.23 -11.34 -12.11
CA PRO A 53 -23.65 -12.34 -13.01
C PRO A 53 -22.12 -12.20 -13.10
N ARG A 54 -21.44 -13.31 -13.36
CA ARG A 54 -20.05 -13.32 -13.81
C ARG A 54 -19.88 -12.41 -15.02
N GLY A 55 -18.73 -11.74 -15.14
CA GLY A 55 -18.50 -10.74 -16.17
C GLY A 55 -19.05 -9.34 -15.83
N SER A 56 -19.77 -9.18 -14.71
CA SER A 56 -20.08 -7.85 -14.19
C SER A 56 -18.79 -7.08 -13.90
N ARG A 57 -18.77 -5.78 -14.22
CA ARG A 57 -17.62 -4.90 -14.00
C ARG A 57 -17.74 -4.18 -12.67
N LEU A 58 -16.68 -4.19 -11.91
CA LEU A 58 -16.54 -3.47 -10.66
C LEU A 58 -15.68 -2.23 -10.89
N VAL A 59 -16.11 -1.10 -10.34
CA VAL A 59 -15.36 0.15 -10.32
C VAL A 59 -15.05 0.50 -8.89
N GLY A 60 -13.79 0.80 -8.62
CA GLY A 60 -13.30 1.17 -7.31
C GLY A 60 -12.29 2.30 -7.37
N GLN A 61 -11.94 2.78 -6.19
CA GLN A 61 -10.91 3.78 -6.00
C GLN A 61 -10.04 3.40 -4.82
N TYR A 62 -8.76 3.75 -4.90
CA TYR A 62 -7.80 3.57 -3.82
C TYR A 62 -7.08 4.88 -3.56
N ARG A 63 -6.63 5.06 -2.32
CA ARG A 63 -5.88 6.24 -1.90
C ARG A 63 -4.39 5.92 -1.87
N SER A 64 -3.55 6.93 -2.12
CA SER A 64 -2.12 6.88 -1.80
C SER A 64 -1.90 7.19 -0.32
N GLY A 65 -0.66 7.06 0.14
CA GLY A 65 -0.29 7.33 1.53
C GLY A 65 -0.44 6.11 2.42
N LEU A 66 0.36 5.09 2.13
CA LEU A 66 0.48 3.92 2.99
C LEU A 66 1.06 4.34 4.35
N SER A 67 0.47 3.86 5.44
CA SER A 67 1.07 3.98 6.77
C SER A 67 2.40 3.22 6.82
N GLN A 68 3.35 3.70 7.62
CA GLN A 68 4.62 3.01 7.81
C GLN A 68 4.36 1.57 8.28
N GLY A 69 4.92 0.59 7.55
CA GLY A 69 4.70 -0.84 7.82
C GLY A 69 3.48 -1.47 7.12
N ALA A 70 2.70 -0.71 6.34
CA ALA A 70 1.64 -1.29 5.53
C ALA A 70 2.21 -2.11 4.37
N SER A 71 1.66 -3.30 4.14
CA SER A 71 1.99 -4.21 3.03
C SER A 71 0.78 -4.51 2.14
N ARG A 72 -0.31 -3.75 2.30
CA ARG A 72 -1.58 -3.94 1.58
C ARG A 72 -2.17 -2.63 1.06
N ILE A 73 -2.81 -2.68 -0.11
CA ILE A 73 -3.56 -1.56 -0.69
C ILE A 73 -5.04 -1.75 -0.39
N PHE A 74 -5.64 -0.75 0.26
CA PHE A 74 -7.08 -0.75 0.51
C PHE A 74 -7.84 -0.08 -0.63
N VAL A 75 -8.83 -0.78 -1.16
CA VAL A 75 -9.69 -0.32 -2.26
C VAL A 75 -11.12 -0.24 -1.75
N ILE A 76 -11.79 0.87 -2.05
CA ILE A 76 -13.25 0.96 -1.90
C ILE A 76 -13.87 0.76 -3.28
N TRP A 77 -14.67 -0.30 -3.41
CA TRP A 77 -15.46 -0.56 -4.59
C TRP A 77 -16.76 0.23 -4.50
N THR A 78 -16.99 1.12 -5.45
CA THR A 78 -18.10 2.06 -5.41
C THR A 78 -19.30 1.54 -6.20
N ARG A 79 -19.07 0.81 -7.29
CA ARG A 79 -20.13 0.40 -8.23
C ARG A 79 -19.89 -0.97 -8.86
N VAL A 80 -20.98 -1.70 -9.08
CA VAL A 80 -21.07 -2.87 -9.95
C VAL A 80 -21.90 -2.50 -11.18
N LEU A 81 -21.41 -2.82 -12.39
CA LEU A 81 -22.13 -2.73 -13.65
C LEU A 81 -22.35 -4.14 -14.19
N ARG A 82 -23.60 -4.54 -14.32
CA ARG A 82 -24.00 -5.82 -14.88
C ARG A 82 -23.94 -5.79 -16.43
N PRO A 83 -23.81 -6.95 -17.09
CA PRO A 83 -23.79 -7.04 -18.55
C PRO A 83 -25.09 -6.55 -19.23
N ASP A 84 -26.20 -6.54 -18.51
CA ASP A 84 -27.53 -6.08 -18.96
C ASP A 84 -27.74 -4.55 -18.81
N GLY A 85 -26.72 -3.81 -18.39
CA GLY A 85 -26.79 -2.36 -18.21
C GLY A 85 -27.25 -1.92 -16.81
N ALA A 86 -27.64 -2.85 -15.93
CA ALA A 86 -27.97 -2.50 -14.55
C ALA A 86 -26.73 -2.07 -13.75
N SER A 87 -26.90 -1.03 -12.94
CA SER A 87 -25.81 -0.45 -12.13
C SER A 87 -26.23 -0.36 -10.68
N VAL A 88 -25.41 -0.90 -9.78
CA VAL A 88 -25.66 -0.89 -8.33
C VAL A 88 -24.49 -0.25 -7.60
N GLN A 89 -24.79 0.66 -6.68
CA GLN A 89 -23.79 1.28 -5.80
C GLN A 89 -23.54 0.40 -4.57
N ILE A 90 -22.34 -0.17 -4.48
CA ILE A 90 -21.99 -1.12 -3.43
C ILE A 90 -21.27 -0.47 -2.25
N GLY A 91 -20.45 0.57 -2.48
CA GLY A 91 -19.70 1.27 -1.43
C GLY A 91 -19.00 0.34 -0.45
N SER A 92 -18.35 -0.71 -0.96
CA SER A 92 -17.94 -1.88 -0.20
C SER A 92 -16.41 -2.06 -0.24
N PRO A 93 -15.79 -2.49 0.88
CA PRO A 93 -14.35 -2.70 0.94
C PRO A 93 -13.90 -3.91 0.11
N GLY A 94 -12.76 -3.77 -0.56
CA GLY A 94 -12.03 -4.86 -1.19
C GLY A 94 -11.07 -5.54 -0.22
N GLY A 95 -10.82 -6.81 -0.48
CA GLY A 95 -9.92 -7.66 0.27
C GLY A 95 -9.27 -8.74 -0.58
N ASP A 96 -8.41 -9.50 0.07
CA ASP A 96 -7.79 -10.68 -0.54
C ASP A 96 -8.82 -11.82 -0.71
N PRO A 97 -8.50 -12.89 -1.47
CA PRO A 97 -9.40 -14.02 -1.66
C PRO A 97 -9.78 -14.76 -0.37
N LEU A 98 -9.03 -14.55 0.73
CA LEU A 98 -9.31 -15.10 2.05
C LEU A 98 -10.17 -14.16 2.92
N GLY A 99 -10.56 -12.99 2.39
CA GLY A 99 -11.41 -12.02 3.08
C GLY A 99 -10.67 -11.08 4.03
N ARG A 100 -9.33 -11.04 4.01
CA ARG A 100 -8.60 -10.01 4.76
C ARG A 100 -8.74 -8.67 4.06
N ALA A 101 -8.79 -7.59 4.83
CA ALA A 101 -8.90 -6.25 4.29
C ALA A 101 -7.69 -5.86 3.43
N GLY A 102 -7.96 -5.25 2.27
CA GLY A 102 -6.94 -4.80 1.33
C GLY A 102 -6.25 -5.94 0.56
N GLN A 103 -5.65 -5.56 -0.56
CA GLN A 103 -4.95 -6.47 -1.44
C GLN A 103 -3.45 -6.48 -1.13
N GLU A 104 -2.91 -7.68 -0.95
CA GLU A 104 -1.47 -7.88 -0.80
C GLU A 104 -0.74 -7.63 -2.12
N GLY A 105 0.39 -6.94 -2.04
CA GLY A 105 1.19 -6.57 -3.20
C GLY A 105 2.68 -6.64 -2.91
N LYS A 106 3.49 -6.40 -3.94
CA LYS A 106 4.95 -6.37 -3.82
C LYS A 106 5.37 -5.05 -3.18
N LEU A 107 6.06 -5.15 -2.05
CA LEU A 107 6.61 -4.02 -1.31
C LEU A 107 7.97 -3.61 -1.87
N HIS A 108 8.10 -2.34 -2.24
CA HIS A 108 9.35 -1.70 -2.62
C HIS A 108 9.70 -0.66 -1.54
N THR A 109 10.72 -0.96 -0.74
CA THR A 109 11.11 -0.12 0.42
C THR A 109 12.08 1.00 0.06
N HIS A 110 12.58 1.03 -1.18
CA HIS A 110 13.60 2.00 -1.63
C HIS A 110 14.83 2.12 -0.71
N PHE A 111 15.13 1.09 0.10
CA PHE A 111 16.17 1.12 1.13
C PHE A 111 17.54 1.56 0.60
N PHE A 112 18.00 0.99 -0.50
CA PHE A 112 19.29 1.37 -1.09
C PHE A 112 19.32 2.85 -1.49
N ARG A 113 18.24 3.37 -2.06
CA ARG A 113 18.14 4.80 -2.43
C ARG A 113 18.13 5.71 -1.21
N GLN A 114 17.54 5.26 -0.10
CA GLN A 114 17.50 6.00 1.15
C GLN A 114 18.87 6.03 1.85
N PHE A 115 19.62 4.93 1.84
CA PHE A 115 20.88 4.82 2.58
C PHE A 115 22.14 4.95 1.73
N ALA A 116 22.04 5.07 0.41
CA ALA A 116 23.21 5.18 -0.48
C ALA A 116 24.13 6.36 -0.11
N THR A 117 23.56 7.51 0.26
CA THR A 117 24.34 8.71 0.63
C THR A 117 25.05 8.53 1.97
N SER A 118 24.39 7.90 2.95
CA SER A 118 24.96 7.59 4.26
C SER A 118 26.09 6.56 4.14
N ILE A 119 25.93 5.55 3.28
CA ILE A 119 26.98 4.56 3.00
C ILE A 119 28.19 5.26 2.37
N LEU A 120 27.98 6.12 1.35
CA LEU A 120 29.07 6.85 0.70
C LEU A 120 29.82 7.76 1.70
N LEU A 121 29.09 8.50 2.54
CA LEU A 121 29.69 9.33 3.58
C LEU A 121 30.46 8.49 4.61
N SER A 122 29.96 7.30 4.96
CA SER A 122 30.65 6.38 5.86
C SER A 122 31.99 5.91 5.28
N VAL A 123 32.07 5.62 3.98
CA VAL A 123 33.32 5.22 3.31
C VAL A 123 34.32 6.39 3.31
N ILE A 124 33.87 7.60 2.95
CA ILE A 124 34.74 8.79 2.98
C ILE A 124 35.28 9.04 4.39
N ASN A 125 34.42 8.98 5.41
CA ASN A 125 34.84 9.16 6.80
C ASN A 125 35.79 8.04 7.28
N ALA A 126 35.60 6.80 6.82
CA ALA A 126 36.50 5.69 7.13
C ALA A 126 37.88 5.87 6.48
N GLU A 127 37.95 6.38 5.25
CA GLU A 127 39.23 6.66 4.60
C GLU A 127 39.95 7.87 5.19
N VAL A 128 39.23 8.96 5.50
CA VAL A 128 39.81 10.14 6.17
C VAL A 128 40.34 9.79 7.55
N SER A 129 39.62 8.94 8.31
CA SER A 129 40.11 8.47 9.61
C SER A 129 41.31 7.55 9.50
N ASN A 130 41.41 6.70 8.48
CA ASN A 130 42.60 5.88 8.22
C ASN A 130 43.80 6.73 7.72
N LEU A 131 43.55 7.80 6.96
CA LEU A 131 44.60 8.72 6.50
C LEU A 131 45.11 9.64 7.63
N ALA A 132 44.22 10.04 8.55
CA ALA A 132 44.57 10.77 9.76
C ALA A 132 45.22 9.89 10.85
N ALA A 133 45.12 8.56 10.73
CA ALA A 133 45.78 7.58 11.60
C ALA A 133 47.23 7.26 11.18
N GLN A 134 47.72 7.86 10.08
CA GLN A 134 49.16 7.88 9.80
C GLN A 134 49.83 8.79 10.85
N PRO A 135 50.94 8.38 11.49
CA PRO A 135 51.63 9.23 12.44
C PRO A 135 52.16 10.45 11.69
N THR A 136 51.46 11.57 11.76
CA THR A 136 51.93 12.84 11.25
C THR A 136 53.17 13.19 12.07
N THR A 137 54.35 12.97 11.49
CA THR A 137 55.62 13.41 12.04
C THR A 137 55.52 14.91 12.27
N GLN A 138 55.47 15.31 13.54
CA GLN A 138 55.32 16.69 13.97
C GLN A 138 56.58 17.47 13.55
N ILE A 139 56.51 18.17 12.42
CA ILE A 139 57.56 19.09 11.98
C ILE A 139 57.41 20.37 12.81
N VAL A 140 58.28 20.54 13.80
CA VAL A 140 58.44 21.77 14.59
C VAL A 140 59.37 22.72 13.82
N ILE A 141 58.85 23.87 13.38
CA ILE A 141 59.66 25.00 12.88
C ILE A 141 59.67 26.06 13.98
N GLY A 142 60.89 26.42 14.44
CA GLY A 142 61.14 27.17 15.65
C GLY A 142 60.58 28.60 15.66
N GLY A 143 59.98 28.98 16.79
CA GLY A 143 59.55 30.34 17.09
C GLY A 143 58.55 30.40 18.24
N THR A 144 59.05 30.63 19.46
CA THR A 144 58.35 31.08 20.68
C THR A 144 57.22 30.19 21.24
N ALA A 145 57.57 29.57 22.37
CA ALA A 145 56.76 28.82 23.32
C ALA A 145 55.26 29.16 23.41
N THR A 146 54.43 28.16 23.08
CA THR A 146 53.27 27.82 23.89
C THR A 146 53.22 26.30 23.94
N GLY A 147 53.36 25.73 25.14
CA GLY A 147 53.56 24.31 25.34
C GLY A 147 52.50 23.48 24.61
N VAL A 148 52.93 22.66 23.66
CA VAL A 148 52.13 21.59 23.08
C VAL A 148 52.07 20.50 24.15
N ALA A 149 51.22 20.72 25.14
CA ALA A 149 50.87 19.70 26.10
C ALA A 149 50.27 18.53 25.31
N SER A 150 50.83 17.36 25.53
CA SER A 150 50.25 16.07 25.20
C SER A 150 48.84 15.98 25.75
N SER A 151 47.87 16.47 25.00
CA SER A 151 46.56 15.89 24.91
C SER A 151 46.49 15.46 23.45
N ALA A 152 46.43 14.17 23.11
CA ALA A 152 45.27 13.35 23.43
C ALA A 152 44.03 14.24 23.62
N ALA A 153 43.80 15.20 22.71
CA ALA A 153 42.45 15.51 22.34
C ALA A 153 41.92 14.13 21.94
N PRO A 154 40.95 13.53 22.67
CA PRO A 154 40.16 12.54 22.00
C PRO A 154 39.73 13.24 20.72
N VAL A 155 40.06 12.67 19.56
CA VAL A 155 39.21 12.88 18.40
C VAL A 155 37.86 12.50 18.96
N ALA A 156 37.09 13.52 19.37
CA ALA A 156 35.81 13.31 19.98
C ALA A 156 35.12 12.38 18.97
N PRO A 157 34.53 11.25 19.40
CA PRO A 157 33.54 10.65 18.53
C PRO A 157 32.65 11.83 18.18
N VAL A 158 32.44 12.09 16.89
CA VAL A 158 31.35 12.99 16.49
C VAL A 158 30.09 12.27 16.96
N ALA A 159 29.79 12.51 18.23
CA ALA A 159 28.71 12.02 19.04
C ALA A 159 28.11 13.31 19.58
N GLY A 160 27.14 13.86 18.85
CA GLY A 160 26.33 14.97 19.35
C GLY A 160 25.90 16.00 18.33
N GLY A 161 26.59 16.14 17.19
CA GLY A 161 26.10 16.95 16.07
C GLY A 161 25.20 16.09 15.18
N SER A 162 23.89 16.15 15.39
CA SER A 162 22.87 15.44 14.63
C SER A 162 22.78 15.90 13.16
N THR A 163 23.84 15.68 12.39
CA THR A 163 23.78 15.65 10.92
C THR A 163 23.86 14.20 10.47
N THR A 164 23.01 13.34 11.04
CA THR A 164 22.49 12.24 10.22
C THR A 164 21.95 12.95 8.99
N PRO A 165 22.53 12.75 7.79
CA PRO A 165 21.98 13.36 6.59
C PRO A 165 20.52 12.95 6.60
N THR A 166 19.60 13.91 6.65
CA THR A 166 18.17 13.63 6.59
C THR A 166 17.97 13.03 5.21
N ALA A 167 18.11 11.70 5.12
CA ALA A 167 17.99 10.99 3.87
C ALA A 167 16.61 11.34 3.33
N PRO A 168 16.48 11.68 2.05
CA PRO A 168 15.17 11.90 1.46
C PRO A 168 14.32 10.65 1.75
N THR A 169 13.27 10.82 2.56
CA THR A 169 12.37 9.75 2.95
C THR A 169 11.52 9.40 1.74
N TYR A 170 11.91 8.36 1.02
CA TYR A 170 11.08 7.77 -0.02
C TYR A 170 10.02 6.90 0.66
N PRO A 171 8.72 7.18 0.49
CA PRO A 171 7.69 6.32 1.04
C PRO A 171 7.78 4.92 0.39
N PRO A 172 7.50 3.84 1.11
CA PRO A 172 7.43 2.52 0.51
C PRO A 172 6.28 2.47 -0.51
N THR A 173 6.53 1.79 -1.62
CA THR A 173 5.54 1.60 -2.69
C THR A 173 5.05 0.16 -2.69
N ILE A 174 3.75 -0.04 -2.81
CA ILE A 174 3.14 -1.34 -3.04
C ILE A 174 2.59 -1.38 -4.45
N THR A 175 2.92 -2.46 -5.17
CA THR A 175 2.35 -2.73 -6.48
C THR A 175 1.53 -4.02 -6.47
N VAL A 176 0.34 -3.95 -7.06
CA VAL A 176 -0.51 -5.12 -7.31
C VAL A 176 -0.71 -5.23 -8.81
N LEU A 177 -0.40 -6.41 -9.36
CA LEU A 177 -0.51 -6.64 -10.79
C LEU A 177 -1.98 -6.84 -11.20
N GLN A 178 -2.26 -6.53 -12.47
CA GLN A 178 -3.49 -6.98 -13.12
C GLN A 178 -3.59 -8.51 -13.08
N GLY A 179 -4.81 -9.04 -13.13
CA GLY A 179 -5.08 -10.47 -13.01
C GLY A 179 -5.06 -11.00 -11.57
N ALA A 180 -4.73 -10.16 -10.58
CA ALA A 180 -4.76 -10.59 -9.19
C ALA A 180 -6.21 -10.90 -8.74
N PRO A 181 -6.44 -12.06 -8.09
CA PRO A 181 -7.73 -12.40 -7.54
C PRO A 181 -8.00 -11.53 -6.30
N ILE A 182 -9.22 -11.03 -6.22
CA ILE A 182 -9.69 -10.17 -5.14
C ILE A 182 -11.07 -10.66 -4.66
N SER A 183 -11.46 -10.23 -3.48
CA SER A 183 -12.82 -10.41 -2.98
C SER A 183 -13.38 -9.09 -2.47
N ILE A 184 -14.66 -8.86 -2.69
CA ILE A 184 -15.37 -7.66 -2.22
C ILE A 184 -16.34 -8.12 -1.15
N PHE A 185 -16.21 -7.54 0.04
CA PHE A 185 -17.09 -7.80 1.16
C PHE A 185 -18.25 -6.81 1.09
N VAL A 186 -19.46 -7.30 0.83
CA VAL A 186 -20.66 -6.48 0.71
C VAL A 186 -20.98 -5.84 2.07
N ALA A 187 -20.83 -4.51 2.16
CA ALA A 187 -20.95 -3.77 3.42
C ALA A 187 -22.39 -3.42 3.81
N LYS A 188 -23.34 -3.58 2.90
CA LYS A 188 -24.76 -3.27 3.09
C LYS A 188 -25.61 -4.13 2.18
N ASP A 189 -26.88 -4.33 2.54
CA ASP A 189 -27.82 -5.04 1.69
C ASP A 189 -27.98 -4.33 0.34
N LEU A 190 -27.87 -5.10 -0.74
CA LEU A 190 -28.03 -4.63 -2.10
C LEU A 190 -29.36 -5.14 -2.65
N ASP A 191 -30.33 -4.25 -2.85
CA ASP A 191 -31.63 -4.60 -3.42
C ASP A 191 -31.63 -4.47 -4.95
N PHE A 192 -32.04 -5.54 -5.63
CA PHE A 192 -32.16 -5.67 -7.07
C PHE A 192 -33.63 -5.78 -7.54
N SER A 193 -34.60 -5.53 -6.65
CA SER A 193 -36.04 -5.61 -6.97
C SER A 193 -36.41 -4.83 -8.24
N THR A 194 -35.87 -3.62 -8.40
CA THR A 194 -36.14 -2.75 -9.56
C THR A 194 -35.48 -3.19 -10.87
N VAL A 195 -34.46 -4.05 -10.79
CA VAL A 195 -33.71 -4.53 -11.97
C VAL A 195 -34.29 -5.82 -12.51
N GLN A 196 -34.89 -6.66 -11.66
CA GLN A 196 -35.52 -7.91 -12.09
C GLN A 196 -36.76 -7.69 -12.97
N ASP A 197 -37.41 -6.52 -12.87
CA ASP A 197 -38.59 -6.16 -13.66
C ASP A 197 -38.26 -5.73 -15.11
N LEU A 198 -36.97 -5.67 -15.50
CA LEU A 198 -36.59 -5.37 -16.87
C LEU A 198 -36.90 -6.57 -17.79
N PRO A 199 -37.62 -6.39 -18.91
CA PRO A 199 -37.86 -7.47 -19.88
C PRO A 199 -36.52 -7.96 -20.43
N LYS A 200 -36.35 -9.29 -20.44
CA LYS A 200 -35.14 -9.98 -20.92
C LYS A 200 -34.97 -9.88 -22.43
#